data_AF-A0A7W2UKI0-F1
#
_entry.id   AF-A0A7W2UKI0-F1
#
_cell.length_a   1.000
_cell.length_b   1.000
_cell.length_c   1.000
_cell.angle_alpha   90.00
_cell.angle_beta   90.00
_cell.angle_gamma   90.00
#
_symmetry.space_group_name_H-M   'P 1'
#
loop_
_entity.id
_entity.type
_entity.pdbx_description
1 polymer ?
#
loop_
_entity_poly.entity_id
_entity_poly.type
_entity_poly.pdbx_seq_one_letter_code
_entity_poly.pdbx_strand_id
1 'polypeptide(L)' 'MQHEMRAEYEEGSSGRVAGAPVKIWHMVRGNGTTAMCGRELDPDAETQAADLWATGDAGPFCHSCGAMYLREVP' A
#
# COMPACT_ATOMS: atom_id res chain seq x y z
N MET A 1 -14.56 7.77 -2.32
CA MET A 1 -14.18 6.34 -2.42
C MET A 1 -13.37 5.99 -1.18
N GLN A 2 -13.45 4.77 -0.66
CA GLN A 2 -12.55 4.35 0.44
C GLN A 2 -11.22 3.90 -0.17
N HIS A 3 -10.11 4.35 0.41
CA HIS A 3 -8.75 3.96 0.03
C HIS A 3 -8.09 3.26 1.21
N GLU A 4 -7.23 2.30 0.92
CA GLU A 4 -6.41 1.58 1.89
C GLU A 4 -5.00 1.43 1.34
N MET A 5 -4.00 1.39 2.20
CA MET A 5 -2.64 1.03 1.83
C MET A 5 -2.42 -0.46 2.04
N ARG A 6 -1.69 -1.09 1.11
CA ARG A 6 -1.31 -2.49 1.20
C ARG A 6 0.19 -2.66 0.92
N ALA A 7 0.84 -3.49 1.71
CA ALA A 7 2.28 -3.70 1.66
C ALA A 7 2.71 -4.51 0.44
N GLU A 8 3.80 -4.09 -0.19
CA GLU A 8 4.66 -4.93 -1.02
C GLU A 8 5.86 -5.37 -0.17
N TYR A 9 6.23 -6.64 -0.25
CA TYR A 9 7.41 -7.19 0.40
C TYR A 9 8.54 -7.40 -0.61
N GLU A 10 9.79 -7.49 -0.12
CA GLU A 10 10.91 -7.91 -0.96
C GLU A 10 10.71 -9.32 -1.52
N GLU A 11 11.32 -9.61 -2.67
CA GLU A 11 11.25 -10.94 -3.28
C GLU A 11 11.72 -12.02 -2.30
N GLY A 12 10.89 -13.04 -2.08
CA GLY A 12 11.13 -14.10 -1.08
C GLY A 12 10.62 -13.80 0.32
N SER A 13 10.06 -12.60 0.58
CA SER A 13 9.28 -12.30 1.78
C SER A 13 7.78 -12.35 1.49
N SER A 14 6.98 -12.60 2.53
CA SER A 14 5.52 -12.60 2.42
C SER A 14 4.89 -11.96 3.66
N GLY A 15 3.70 -11.37 3.48
CA GLY A 15 2.92 -10.82 4.59
C GLY A 15 2.44 -11.87 5.59
N ARG A 16 2.59 -13.15 5.28
CA ARG A 16 2.31 -14.28 6.19
C ARG A 16 3.31 -14.35 7.35
N VAL A 17 4.48 -13.70 7.23
CA VAL A 17 5.48 -13.63 8.29
C VAL A 17 5.31 -12.31 9.04
N ALA A 18 4.94 -12.39 10.31
CA ALA A 18 4.79 -11.21 11.16
C ALA A 18 6.11 -10.41 11.22
N GLY A 19 6.06 -9.12 10.89
CA GLY A 19 7.23 -8.25 10.85
C GLY A 19 8.14 -8.42 9.62
N ALA A 20 7.66 -9.07 8.54
CA ALA A 20 8.38 -9.08 7.27
C ALA A 20 8.68 -7.64 6.82
N PRO A 21 9.91 -7.35 6.36
CA PRO A 21 10.29 -5.99 5.97
C PRO A 21 9.43 -5.55 4.78
N VAL A 22 8.64 -4.50 5.00
CA VAL A 22 7.84 -3.88 3.94
C VAL A 22 8.78 -3.14 3.01
N LYS A 23 8.75 -3.50 1.73
CA LYS A 23 9.52 -2.85 0.69
C LYS A 23 8.93 -1.50 0.34
N ILE A 24 7.61 -1.45 0.17
CA ILE A 24 6.89 -0.24 -0.22
C ILE A 24 5.39 -0.39 0.03
N TRP A 25 4.74 0.70 0.43
CA TRP A 25 3.29 0.79 0.60
C TRP A 25 2.62 1.31 -0.68
N HIS A 26 1.56 0.62 -1.09
CA HIS A 26 0.77 0.97 -2.27
C HIS A 26 -0.65 1.35 -1.88
N MET A 27 -1.20 2.37 -2.53
CA MET A 27 -2.60 2.71 -2.38
C MET A 27 -3.48 1.79 -3.22
N VAL A 28 -4.57 1.31 -2.64
CA VAL A 28 -5.59 0.46 -3.24
C VAL A 28 -6.95 1.14 -3.09
N ARG A 29 -7.83 0.97 -4.08
CA ARG A 29 -9.22 1.42 -4.00
C ARG A 29 -10.07 0.31 -3.37
N GLY A 30 -10.77 0.62 -2.27
CA GLY A 30 -11.54 -0.35 -1.51
C GLY A 30 -10.67 -1.51 -1.01
N ASN A 31 -11.22 -2.72 -1.05
CA ASN A 31 -10.63 -3.91 -0.43
C ASN A 31 -9.93 -4.81 -1.46
N GLY A 32 -9.42 -4.20 -2.54
CA GLY A 32 -8.78 -4.93 -3.64
C GLY A 32 -7.37 -5.42 -3.29
N THR A 33 -6.79 -6.19 -4.20
CA THR A 33 -5.36 -6.55 -4.16
C THR A 33 -4.56 -5.81 -5.25
N THR A 34 -5.24 -5.07 -6.12
CA THR A 34 -4.60 -4.30 -7.20
C THR A 34 -4.36 -2.86 -6.75
N ALA A 35 -3.09 -2.49 -6.63
CA ALA A 35 -2.66 -1.11 -6.41
C ALA A 35 -3.14 -0.18 -7.52
N MET A 36 -3.28 1.11 -7.21
CA MET A 36 -3.61 2.14 -8.19
C MET A 36 -2.57 2.25 -9.32
N CYS A 37 -1.31 1.87 -9.06
CA CYS A 37 -0.26 1.80 -10.08
C CYS A 37 -0.36 0.57 -11.00
N GLY A 38 -1.31 -0.33 -10.76
CA GLY A 38 -1.54 -1.57 -11.53
C GLY A 38 -0.80 -2.81 -10.99
N ARG A 39 -0.05 -2.68 -9.89
CA ARG A 39 0.63 -3.82 -9.26
C ARG A 39 -0.36 -4.71 -8.51
N GLU A 40 -0.21 -6.01 -8.65
CA GLU A 40 -0.90 -7.00 -7.83
C GLU A 40 -0.12 -7.25 -6.54
N LEU A 41 -0.81 -7.18 -5.40
CA LEU A 41 -0.28 -7.35 -4.06
C LEU A 41 -0.77 -8.65 -3.46
N ASP A 42 -0.03 -9.20 -2.50
CA ASP A 42 -0.44 -10.42 -1.79
C ASP A 42 -1.82 -10.19 -1.12
N PRO A 43 -2.81 -11.08 -1.31
CA PRO A 43 -4.10 -11.00 -0.62
C PRO A 43 -3.99 -11.02 0.91
N ASP A 44 -2.89 -11.54 1.44
CA ASP A 44 -2.57 -11.60 2.87
C ASP A 44 -1.55 -10.53 3.30
N ALA A 45 -1.25 -9.55 2.44
CA ALA A 45 -0.37 -8.44 2.78
C ALA A 45 -0.96 -7.56 3.90
N GLU A 46 -0.06 -7.01 4.73
CA GLU A 46 -0.44 -6.04 5.75
C GLU A 46 -1.13 -4.84 5.12
N THR A 47 -2.16 -4.34 5.81
CA THR A 47 -2.92 -3.17 5.39
C THR A 47 -2.79 -2.04 6.41
N GLN A 48 -2.89 -0.81 5.90
CA GLN A 48 -2.87 0.41 6.73
C GLN A 48 -3.90 1.41 6.21
N ALA A 49 -4.40 2.26 7.11
CA ALA A 49 -5.35 3.32 6.76
C ALA A 49 -4.72 4.34 5.78
N ALA A 50 -5.48 4.78 4.76
CA ALA A 50 -5.00 5.76 3.79
C ALA A 50 -4.61 7.12 4.40
N ASP A 51 -5.16 7.47 5.56
CA ASP A 51 -4.81 8.70 6.29
C ASP A 51 -3.37 8.70 6.84
N LEU A 52 -2.73 7.52 6.90
CA LEU A 52 -1.31 7.40 7.26
C LEU A 52 -0.37 7.64 6.06
N TRP A 53 -0.92 7.87 4.86
CA TRP A 53 -0.13 8.16 3.66
C TRP A 53 0.75 9.39 3.86
N ALA A 54 2.04 9.26 3.54
CA ALA A 54 3.04 10.32 3.71
C ALA A 54 3.16 10.84 5.16
N THR A 55 2.66 10.10 6.15
CA THR A 55 2.93 10.37 7.57
C THR A 55 4.22 9.64 7.98
N GLY A 56 5.21 10.42 8.43
CA GLY A 56 6.45 9.97 9.09
C GLY A 56 6.97 8.57 8.74
N ASP A 57 7.11 7.74 9.79
CA ASP A 57 7.75 6.42 9.77
C ASP A 57 6.94 5.31 9.07
N ALA A 58 5.76 5.60 8.51
CA ALA A 58 4.96 4.61 7.78
C ALA A 58 5.45 4.37 6.34
N GLY A 59 6.52 5.04 5.92
CA GLY A 59 7.15 4.83 4.63
C GLY A 59 7.98 3.54 4.54
N PRO A 60 8.44 3.18 3.33
CA PRO A 60 8.38 3.97 2.09
C PRO A 60 7.06 3.81 1.30
N PHE A 61 6.69 4.82 0.52
CA PHE A 61 5.40 4.88 -0.23
C PHE A 61 5.60 4.90 -1.75
N CYS A 62 4.66 4.28 -2.49
CA CYS A 62 4.64 4.33 -3.95
C CYS A 62 4.21 5.73 -4.45
N HIS A 63 5.17 6.48 -5.00
CA HIS A 63 4.93 7.82 -5.54
C HIS A 63 3.78 7.89 -6.55
N SER A 64 3.68 6.92 -7.47
CA SER A 64 2.59 6.89 -8.48
C SER A 64 1.21 6.69 -7.84
N CYS A 65 1.09 5.79 -6.86
CA CYS A 65 -0.14 5.59 -6.11
C CYS A 65 -0.54 6.87 -5.36
N GLY A 66 0.41 7.55 -4.71
CA GLY A 66 0.17 8.81 -4.01
C GLY A 66 -0.30 9.93 -4.93
N ALA A 67 0.33 10.08 -6.10
CA ALA A 67 -0.06 11.08 -7.08
C ALA A 67 -1.49 10.87 -7.61
N MET A 68 -1.97 9.62 -7.70
CA MET A 68 -3.35 9.33 -8.08
C MET A 68 -4.30 9.55 -6.89
N TYR A 69 -3.94 9.10 -5.69
CA TYR A 69 -4.72 9.30 -4.48
C TYR A 69 -5.01 10.79 -4.22
N LEU A 70 -4.00 11.64 -4.30
CA LEU A 70 -4.14 13.10 -4.13
C LEU A 70 -5.02 13.78 -5.19
N ARG A 71 -5.35 13.12 -6.29
CA ARG A 71 -6.32 13.61 -7.29
C ARG A 71 -7.75 13.17 -6.99
N GLU A 72 -7.91 12.11 -6.19
CA GLU A 72 -9.20 11.52 -5.82
C GLU A 72 -9.71 12.01 -4.46
N VAL A 73 -8.81 12.50 -3.61
CA VAL A 73 -9.13 13.13 -2.32
C VAL A 73 -9.20 14.65 -2.49
N PRO A 74 -10.23 15.32 -1.94
CA PRO A 74 -10.43 16.77 -2.05
C PRO A 74 -9.35 17.62 -1.36
#